data_AF-A0A267F9V2-F1
#
_entry.id   AF-A0A267F9V2-F1
#
_cell.length_a   1.000
_cell.length_b   1.000
_cell.length_c   1.000
_cell.angle_alpha   90.00
_cell.angle_beta   90.00
_cell.angle_gamma   90.00
#
_symmetry.space_group_name_H-M   'P 1'
#
loop_
_entity.id
_entity.type
_entity.pdbx_description
1 polymer ?
#
loop_
_entity_poly.entity_id
_entity_poly.type
_entity_poly.pdbx_seq_one_letter_code
_entity_poly.pdbx_strand_id
1 'polypeptide(L)'
;MSIMFACQSPIAAAVLQLLLAAVMSAQHINVTVDDVSVSLKDSGSLTGEKYTLGKLKRLAITCRASSSGVLSPSSFFWRLENSNSSATVDARITVDTKLADNGLSGTSVLNINYPVKSDITNFVCIVNQTASATGRFLSAPLLTMKVDGANEYDVAMWPGESVAILCLVEGNPMGDIRWTKSVDPAFNLTNNNTLYLSSVSYEADRGYITCASKNRYGENTARLFLRVKSPLSFLTPLVAIGCEIVAILVIVVVYELYNKRRRQVVDGDDPKSE
;
A
#
# COMPACT_ATOMS: atom_id res chain seq x y z
N MET A 1 -79.90 -30.14 -9.60
CA MET A 1 -78.54 -30.47 -9.12
C MET A 1 -77.87 -29.15 -8.76
N SER A 2 -78.17 -28.63 -7.57
CA SER A 2 -77.67 -27.33 -7.11
C SER A 2 -76.57 -27.58 -6.10
N ILE A 3 -75.34 -27.32 -6.52
CA ILE A 3 -74.15 -27.43 -5.68
C ILE A 3 -73.96 -26.04 -5.05
N MET A 4 -74.36 -25.86 -3.79
CA MET A 4 -73.90 -24.74 -2.97
C MET A 4 -72.64 -25.20 -2.22
N PHE A 5 -71.47 -24.77 -2.70
CA PHE A 5 -70.26 -24.73 -1.89
C PHE A 5 -70.15 -23.34 -1.26
N ALA A 6 -70.37 -23.24 0.04
CA ALA A 6 -69.96 -22.08 0.82
C ALA A 6 -69.55 -22.55 2.22
N CYS A 7 -68.30 -22.99 2.34
CA CYS A 7 -67.64 -23.19 3.63
C CYS A 7 -66.31 -22.45 3.61
N GLN A 8 -66.36 -21.13 3.62
CA GLN A 8 -65.21 -20.31 3.99
C GLN A 8 -65.20 -20.26 5.51
N SER A 9 -64.23 -20.95 6.12
CA SER A 9 -64.07 -20.93 7.57
C SER A 9 -63.77 -19.49 8.02
N PRO A 10 -64.42 -18.98 9.09
CA PRO A 10 -64.20 -17.63 9.59
C PRO A 10 -62.74 -17.40 10.02
N ILE A 11 -62.03 -18.49 10.34
CA ILE A 11 -60.61 -18.51 10.67
C ILE A 11 -59.76 -18.16 9.45
N ALA A 12 -60.05 -18.69 8.26
CA ALA A 12 -59.29 -18.40 7.05
C ALA A 12 -59.45 -16.93 6.62
N ALA A 13 -60.64 -16.35 6.78
CA ALA A 13 -60.88 -14.93 6.49
C ALA A 13 -60.15 -14.02 7.49
N ALA A 14 -60.16 -14.34 8.78
CA ALA A 14 -59.44 -13.59 9.81
C ALA A 14 -57.92 -13.65 9.62
N VAL A 15 -57.37 -14.83 9.28
CA VAL A 15 -55.94 -15.00 8.97
C VAL A 15 -55.55 -14.19 7.74
N LEU A 16 -56.37 -14.20 6.68
CA LEU A 16 -56.13 -13.41 5.48
C LEU A 16 -56.18 -11.90 5.76
N GLN A 17 -57.12 -11.43 6.60
CA GLN A 17 -57.20 -10.02 7.02
C GLN A 17 -56.01 -9.60 7.89
N LEU A 18 -55.56 -10.46 8.82
CA LEU A 18 -54.37 -10.21 9.63
C LEU A 18 -53.10 -10.16 8.78
N LEU A 19 -52.96 -11.05 7.80
CA LEU A 19 -51.84 -11.06 6.86
C LEU A 19 -51.86 -9.82 5.94
N LEU A 20 -53.03 -9.44 5.41
CA LEU A 20 -53.18 -8.22 4.61
C LEU A 20 -52.88 -6.96 5.43
N ALA A 21 -53.35 -6.89 6.68
CA ALA A 21 -53.04 -5.79 7.60
C ALA A 21 -51.54 -5.72 7.96
N ALA A 22 -50.88 -6.87 8.14
CA ALA A 22 -49.44 -6.95 8.37
C ALA A 22 -48.64 -6.48 7.14
N VAL A 23 -49.07 -6.82 5.93
CA VAL A 23 -48.46 -6.34 4.67
C VAL A 23 -48.67 -4.83 4.47
N MET A 24 -49.83 -4.29 4.87
CA MET A 24 -50.11 -2.84 4.85
C MET A 24 -49.38 -2.04 5.95
N SER A 25 -48.83 -2.72 6.97
CA SER A 25 -48.07 -2.11 8.08
C SER A 25 -46.54 -2.16 7.88
N ALA A 26 -46.03 -2.78 6.82
CA ALA A 26 -44.60 -2.84 6.57
C ALA A 26 -44.12 -1.45 6.09
N GLN A 27 -43.35 -0.77 6.94
CA GLN A 27 -42.71 0.51 6.60
C GLN A 27 -41.69 0.28 5.48
N HIS A 28 -41.92 0.88 4.31
CA HIS A 28 -41.02 0.76 3.18
C HIS A 28 -39.92 1.82 3.30
N ILE A 29 -38.66 1.37 3.35
CA ILE A 29 -37.49 2.25 3.53
C ILE A 29 -36.55 2.06 2.35
N ASN A 30 -36.29 3.14 1.63
CA ASN A 30 -35.28 3.21 0.59
C ASN A 30 -34.02 3.88 1.13
N VAL A 31 -32.86 3.23 0.99
CA VAL A 31 -31.57 3.71 1.50
C VAL A 31 -30.56 3.68 0.37
N THR A 32 -29.81 4.77 0.23
CA THR A 32 -28.75 4.92 -0.77
C THR A 32 -27.51 5.52 -0.12
N VAL A 33 -26.33 5.11 -0.57
CA VAL A 33 -25.05 5.68 -0.14
C VAL A 33 -24.23 5.93 -1.40
N ASP A 34 -23.68 7.14 -1.53
CA ASP A 34 -22.82 7.48 -2.66
C ASP A 34 -21.39 7.00 -2.40
N ASP A 35 -20.79 6.33 -3.37
CA ASP A 35 -19.36 6.01 -3.36
C ASP A 35 -18.52 7.29 -3.45
N VAL A 36 -17.36 7.30 -2.78
CA VAL A 36 -16.48 8.47 -2.68
C VAL A 36 -15.12 8.14 -3.25
N SER A 37 -14.74 8.80 -4.34
CA SER A 37 -13.40 8.69 -4.92
C SER A 37 -12.39 9.55 -4.15
N VAL A 38 -11.35 8.93 -3.63
CA VAL A 38 -10.27 9.56 -2.86
C VAL A 38 -9.06 9.78 -3.76
N SER A 39 -8.66 11.04 -3.92
CA SER A 39 -7.45 11.41 -4.64
C SER A 39 -6.24 11.39 -3.70
N LEU A 40 -5.22 10.63 -4.08
CA LEU A 40 -3.97 10.53 -3.34
C LEU A 40 -3.01 11.65 -3.76
N LYS A 41 -2.10 12.04 -2.86
CA LYS A 41 -1.08 13.04 -3.17
C LYS A 41 0.28 12.36 -3.32
N ASP A 42 1.02 12.80 -4.33
CA ASP A 42 2.43 12.44 -4.52
C ASP A 42 3.24 12.97 -3.33
N SER A 43 3.98 12.08 -2.68
CA SER A 43 4.88 12.38 -1.58
C SER A 43 6.19 13.02 -2.07
N GLY A 44 6.46 12.94 -3.38
CA GLY A 44 7.74 13.31 -4.00
C GLY A 44 8.82 12.24 -3.82
N SER A 45 8.49 11.10 -3.19
CA SER A 45 9.47 10.08 -2.91
C SER A 45 9.87 9.30 -4.15
N LEU A 46 11.18 9.24 -4.43
CA LEU A 46 11.75 8.41 -5.49
C LEU A 46 11.89 6.94 -5.08
N THR A 47 11.88 6.67 -3.76
CA THR A 47 11.99 5.35 -3.12
C THR A 47 10.87 5.18 -2.09
N GLY A 48 10.39 3.96 -1.88
CA GLY A 48 9.29 3.64 -1.00
C GLY A 48 7.94 4.12 -1.49
N GLU A 49 7.15 4.70 -0.58
CA GLU A 49 5.78 5.12 -0.85
C GLU A 49 5.76 6.43 -1.64
N LYS A 50 5.45 6.34 -2.94
CA LYS A 50 5.29 7.54 -3.78
C LYS A 50 3.97 8.28 -3.51
N TYR A 51 2.92 7.60 -3.09
CA TYR A 51 1.60 8.22 -2.89
C TYR A 51 1.07 7.95 -1.48
N THR A 52 0.50 8.98 -0.84
CA THR A 52 0.02 8.89 0.55
C THR A 52 -1.32 9.60 0.77
N LEU A 53 -2.04 9.18 1.81
CA LEU A 53 -3.22 9.87 2.35
C LEU A 53 -2.87 11.04 3.29
N GLY A 54 -1.60 11.18 3.70
CA GLY A 54 -1.17 11.96 4.86
C GLY A 54 -1.44 13.47 4.84
N LYS A 55 -1.94 14.04 3.74
CA LYS A 55 -2.38 15.44 3.66
C LYS A 55 -3.90 15.61 3.71
N LEU A 56 -4.66 14.53 3.82
CA LEU A 56 -6.11 14.57 3.88
C LEU A 56 -6.54 14.75 5.34
N LYS A 57 -7.31 15.81 5.62
CA LYS A 57 -7.75 16.12 6.99
C LYS A 57 -9.04 15.41 7.37
N ARG A 58 -9.92 15.17 6.39
CA ARG A 58 -11.24 14.59 6.59
C ARG A 58 -11.67 13.80 5.35
N LEU A 59 -12.25 12.62 5.57
CA LEU A 59 -13.07 11.90 4.61
C LEU A 59 -14.52 11.89 5.10
N ALA A 60 -15.48 11.92 4.17
CA ALA A 60 -16.89 11.85 4.52
C ALA A 60 -17.64 11.02 3.49
N ILE A 61 -18.58 10.20 3.95
CA ILE A 61 -19.49 9.44 3.10
C ILE A 61 -20.94 9.67 3.55
N THR A 62 -21.84 9.81 2.59
CA THR A 62 -23.21 10.27 2.84
C THR A 62 -24.22 9.18 2.51
N CYS A 63 -25.05 8.87 3.50
CA CYS A 63 -26.22 8.00 3.38
C CYS A 63 -27.49 8.85 3.30
N ARG A 64 -28.36 8.55 2.34
CA ARG A 64 -29.68 9.17 2.20
C ARG A 64 -30.76 8.12 2.33
N ALA A 65 -31.76 8.39 3.16
CA ALA A 65 -32.88 7.51 3.39
C ALA A 65 -34.22 8.22 3.12
N SER A 66 -35.16 7.46 2.60
CA SER A 66 -36.56 7.84 2.39
C SER A 66 -37.44 6.73 2.96
N SER A 67 -38.46 7.07 3.73
CA SER A 67 -39.28 6.11 4.46
C SER A 67 -40.75 6.50 4.41
N SER A 68 -41.63 5.50 4.34
CA SER A 68 -43.08 5.69 4.46
C SER A 68 -43.56 5.99 5.88
N GLY A 69 -42.66 5.96 6.88
CA GLY A 69 -42.94 6.34 8.26
C GLY A 69 -41.82 7.22 8.84
N VAL A 70 -42.10 7.84 9.98
CA VAL A 70 -41.19 8.82 10.61
C VAL A 70 -39.87 8.16 11.01
N LEU A 71 -38.77 8.79 10.62
CA LEU A 71 -37.40 8.45 11.01
C LEU A 71 -36.98 9.28 12.22
N SER A 72 -36.11 8.71 13.04
CA SER A 72 -35.43 9.41 14.14
C SER A 72 -33.91 9.43 13.88
N PRO A 73 -33.13 10.31 14.53
CA PRO A 73 -31.68 10.31 14.34
C PRO A 73 -31.03 8.98 14.74
N SER A 74 -31.57 8.30 15.76
CA SER A 74 -31.18 6.97 16.22
C SER A 74 -31.53 5.83 15.25
N SER A 75 -32.33 6.11 14.22
CA SER A 75 -32.64 5.13 13.17
C SER A 75 -31.42 4.80 12.31
N PHE A 76 -30.43 5.68 12.23
CA PHE A 76 -29.24 5.49 11.41
C PHE A 76 -28.11 4.83 12.20
N PHE A 77 -27.53 3.79 11.62
CA PHE A 77 -26.42 3.06 12.19
C PHE A 77 -25.35 2.79 11.14
N TRP A 78 -24.11 3.08 11.47
CA TRP A 78 -22.97 2.82 10.59
C TRP A 78 -22.10 1.70 11.16
N ARG A 79 -21.64 0.81 10.29
CA ARG A 79 -20.65 -0.23 10.61
C ARG A 79 -19.74 -0.49 9.41
N LEU A 80 -18.59 -1.12 9.67
CA LEU A 80 -17.77 -1.66 8.58
C LEU A 80 -18.49 -2.87 7.98
N GLU A 81 -18.32 -3.12 6.69
CA GLU A 81 -18.97 -4.26 6.02
C GLU A 81 -18.64 -5.61 6.67
N ASN A 82 -17.38 -5.78 7.06
CA ASN A 82 -16.85 -7.00 7.67
C ASN A 82 -16.92 -7.03 9.21
N SER A 83 -17.63 -6.08 9.83
CA SER A 83 -17.80 -6.00 11.29
C SER A 83 -19.25 -5.76 11.66
N ASN A 84 -19.67 -6.32 12.80
CA ASN A 84 -20.99 -6.06 13.38
C ASN A 84 -20.96 -4.88 14.36
N SER A 85 -19.77 -4.43 14.75
CA SER A 85 -19.61 -3.29 15.65
C SER A 85 -19.87 -1.97 14.93
N SER A 86 -20.36 -0.97 15.66
CA SER A 86 -20.53 0.36 15.12
C SER A 86 -19.20 0.95 14.66
N ALA A 87 -19.22 1.68 13.55
CA ALA A 87 -18.05 2.39 13.05
C ALA A 87 -17.57 3.48 14.02
N THR A 88 -18.46 4.04 14.85
CA THR A 88 -18.13 5.08 15.83
C THR A 88 -17.39 4.56 17.08
N VAL A 89 -17.05 3.27 17.13
CA VAL A 89 -16.12 2.73 18.13
C VAL A 89 -14.73 3.35 17.95
N ASP A 90 -14.36 3.70 16.71
CA ASP A 90 -13.16 4.49 16.43
C ASP A 90 -13.43 5.97 16.74
N ALA A 91 -12.67 6.54 17.68
CA ALA A 91 -12.82 7.92 18.12
C ALA A 91 -12.56 8.97 17.02
N ARG A 92 -11.92 8.59 15.91
CA ARG A 92 -11.73 9.46 14.73
C ARG A 92 -13.00 9.61 13.89
N ILE A 93 -13.94 8.68 14.07
CA ILE A 93 -15.17 8.58 13.28
C ILE A 93 -16.31 9.27 14.01
N THR A 94 -16.97 10.21 13.34
CA THR A 94 -18.14 10.95 13.84
C THR A 94 -19.29 10.84 12.85
N VAL A 95 -20.52 10.84 13.35
CA VAL A 95 -21.73 10.71 12.52
C VAL A 95 -22.63 11.89 12.74
N ASP A 96 -22.93 12.62 11.66
CA ASP A 96 -23.84 13.75 11.64
C ASP A 96 -25.13 13.36 10.93
N THR A 97 -26.26 13.32 11.64
CA THR A 97 -27.57 12.98 11.06
C THR A 97 -28.47 14.21 11.02
N LYS A 98 -29.09 14.45 9.87
CA LYS A 98 -30.08 15.51 9.64
C LYS A 98 -31.34 14.88 9.08
N LEU A 99 -32.49 15.25 9.63
CA LEU A 99 -33.80 14.82 9.16
C LEU A 99 -34.49 15.98 8.43
N ALA A 100 -35.33 15.65 7.46
CA ALA A 100 -36.28 16.60 6.90
C ALA A 100 -37.35 16.95 7.95
N ASP A 101 -37.99 18.11 7.81
CA ASP A 101 -38.99 18.61 8.77
C ASP A 101 -40.18 17.65 8.96
N ASN A 102 -40.53 16.89 7.92
CA ASN A 102 -41.59 15.88 7.95
C ASN A 102 -41.14 14.53 8.54
N GLY A 103 -39.85 14.34 8.82
CA GLY A 103 -39.27 13.11 9.32
C GLY A 103 -39.29 11.91 8.34
N LEU A 104 -39.76 12.10 7.10
CA LEU A 104 -39.88 11.01 6.11
C LEU A 104 -38.60 10.79 5.29
N SER A 105 -37.68 11.74 5.34
CA SER A 105 -36.37 11.61 4.72
C SER A 105 -35.28 12.10 5.68
N GLY A 106 -34.10 11.52 5.57
CA GLY A 106 -32.95 11.89 6.36
C GLY A 106 -31.64 11.61 5.66
N THR A 107 -30.62 12.34 6.07
CA THR A 107 -29.24 12.18 5.62
C THR A 107 -28.35 11.94 6.82
N SER A 108 -27.53 10.89 6.77
CA SER A 108 -26.50 10.61 7.77
C SER A 108 -25.14 10.63 7.11
N VAL A 109 -24.21 11.41 7.66
CA VAL A 109 -22.86 11.60 7.13
C VAL A 109 -21.87 11.00 8.12
N LEU A 110 -21.13 9.98 7.69
CA LEU A 110 -20.01 9.43 8.44
C LEU A 110 -18.74 10.18 8.06
N ASN A 111 -18.08 10.78 9.05
CA ASN A 111 -16.88 11.57 8.88
C ASN A 111 -15.70 10.89 9.58
N ILE A 112 -14.58 10.76 8.87
CA ILE A 112 -13.32 10.23 9.40
C ILE A 112 -12.32 11.37 9.45
N ASN A 113 -11.88 11.74 10.65
CA ASN A 113 -10.82 12.71 10.84
C ASN A 113 -9.46 12.03 10.78
N TYR A 114 -8.49 12.64 10.09
CA TYR A 114 -7.15 12.09 9.91
C TYR A 114 -7.16 10.63 9.41
N PRO A 115 -7.66 10.40 8.18
CA PRO A 115 -7.80 9.07 7.62
C PRO A 115 -6.45 8.37 7.38
N VAL A 116 -6.42 7.06 7.61
CA VAL A 116 -5.31 6.14 7.38
C VAL A 116 -5.61 5.21 6.21
N LYS A 117 -4.60 4.45 5.75
CA LYS A 117 -4.73 3.57 4.56
C LYS A 117 -5.86 2.54 4.70
N SER A 118 -6.02 1.97 5.89
CA SER A 118 -7.08 1.00 6.19
C SER A 118 -8.50 1.58 6.17
N ASP A 119 -8.65 2.92 6.21
CA ASP A 119 -9.98 3.56 6.14
C ASP A 119 -10.55 3.54 4.70
N ILE A 120 -9.72 3.26 3.69
CA ILE A 120 -10.14 3.04 2.31
C ILE A 120 -10.80 1.66 2.20
N THR A 121 -12.03 1.57 2.71
CA THR A 121 -12.80 0.33 2.85
C THR A 121 -14.29 0.58 2.57
N ASN A 122 -15.12 -0.42 2.85
CA ASN A 122 -16.57 -0.40 2.66
C ASN A 122 -17.28 -0.16 3.99
N PHE A 123 -18.20 0.80 3.99
CA PHE A 123 -19.06 1.16 5.12
C PHE A 123 -20.52 0.87 4.79
N VAL A 124 -21.25 0.30 5.74
CA VAL A 124 -22.66 -0.02 5.59
C VAL A 124 -23.47 0.94 6.45
N CYS A 125 -24.37 1.68 5.80
CA CYS A 125 -25.41 2.46 6.45
C CYS A 125 -26.64 1.58 6.62
N ILE A 126 -27.12 1.46 7.85
CA ILE A 126 -28.33 0.71 8.22
C ILE A 126 -29.36 1.71 8.74
N VAL A 127 -30.60 1.59 8.30
CA VAL A 127 -31.72 2.44 8.71
C VAL A 127 -32.83 1.57 9.29
N ASN A 128 -33.27 1.87 10.51
CA ASN A 128 -34.29 1.13 11.28
C ASN A 128 -34.01 -0.38 11.40
N GLN A 129 -32.76 -0.81 11.23
CA GLN A 129 -32.37 -2.23 11.21
C GLN A 129 -33.03 -3.08 10.11
N THR A 130 -33.78 -2.47 9.19
CA THR A 130 -34.53 -3.19 8.14
C THR A 130 -33.99 -2.93 6.74
N ALA A 131 -33.43 -1.73 6.50
CA ALA A 131 -32.86 -1.37 5.22
C ALA A 131 -31.38 -1.00 5.37
N SER A 132 -30.57 -1.34 4.37
CA SER A 132 -29.15 -1.02 4.37
C SER A 132 -28.62 -0.75 2.97
N ALA A 133 -27.59 0.07 2.88
CA ALA A 133 -26.82 0.28 1.66
C ALA A 133 -25.34 0.45 2.00
N THR A 134 -24.48 -0.05 1.11
CA THR A 134 -23.03 0.01 1.26
C THR A 134 -22.48 1.19 0.45
N GLY A 135 -21.67 2.02 1.09
CA GLY A 135 -20.86 3.02 0.42
C GLY A 135 -19.37 2.71 0.55
N ARG A 136 -18.58 3.14 -0.43
CA ARG A 136 -17.19 2.75 -0.55
C ARG A 136 -16.29 3.98 -0.66
N PHE A 137 -15.18 3.99 0.07
CA PHE A 137 -14.06 4.88 -0.24
C PHE A 137 -13.21 4.20 -1.30
N LEU A 138 -13.18 4.79 -2.49
CA LEU A 138 -12.51 4.25 -3.66
C LEU A 138 -11.21 5.00 -3.92
N SER A 139 -10.12 4.32 -4.25
CA SER A 139 -8.87 5.01 -4.59
C SER A 139 -7.99 4.16 -5.50
N ALA A 140 -7.02 4.81 -6.13
CA ALA A 140 -5.89 4.10 -6.73
C ALA A 140 -5.10 3.34 -5.63
N PRO A 141 -4.44 2.21 -5.94
CA PRO A 141 -3.79 1.40 -4.91
C PRO A 141 -2.67 2.14 -4.17
N LEU A 142 -2.59 2.02 -2.85
CA LEU A 142 -1.48 2.47 -2.02
C LEU A 142 -0.49 1.32 -1.85
N LEU A 143 0.79 1.62 -2.03
CA LEU A 143 1.84 0.62 -2.06
C LEU A 143 2.87 0.88 -0.98
N THR A 144 3.18 -0.16 -0.21
CA THR A 144 4.25 -0.15 0.80
C THR A 144 5.17 -1.34 0.55
N MET A 145 6.47 -1.09 0.42
CA MET A 145 7.45 -2.17 0.27
C MET A 145 7.99 -2.60 1.63
N LYS A 146 8.15 -3.91 1.79
CA LYS A 146 8.78 -4.52 2.95
C LYS A 146 9.84 -5.52 2.53
N VAL A 147 10.99 -5.48 3.19
CA VAL A 147 12.06 -6.44 3.04
C VAL A 147 12.21 -7.16 4.36
N ASP A 148 12.05 -8.49 4.32
CA ASP A 148 12.08 -9.35 5.52
C ASP A 148 11.18 -8.83 6.68
N GLY A 149 10.04 -8.24 6.31
CA GLY A 149 9.04 -7.71 7.23
C GLY A 149 9.22 -6.25 7.66
N ALA A 150 10.37 -5.63 7.38
CA ALA A 150 10.68 -4.25 7.71
C ALA A 150 10.40 -3.29 6.53
N ASN A 151 10.02 -2.05 6.83
CA ASN A 151 9.85 -1.00 5.82
C ASN A 151 11.22 -0.50 5.38
N GLU A 152 11.79 -1.15 4.37
CA GLU A 152 13.11 -0.80 3.82
C GLU A 152 12.99 -0.53 2.33
N TYR A 153 13.65 0.53 1.88
CA TYR A 153 13.55 1.05 0.50
C TYR A 153 14.92 1.18 -0.17
N ASP A 154 15.98 0.85 0.55
CA ASP A 154 17.35 0.85 0.06
C ASP A 154 18.14 -0.24 0.79
N VAL A 155 18.41 -1.34 0.08
CA VAL A 155 18.94 -2.57 0.67
C VAL A 155 20.27 -2.89 0.02
N ALA A 156 21.29 -3.21 0.83
CA ALA A 156 22.58 -3.64 0.34
C ALA A 156 22.77 -5.15 0.48
N MET A 157 23.16 -5.81 -0.60
CA MET A 157 23.32 -7.27 -0.67
C MET A 157 24.64 -7.67 -1.33
N TRP A 158 25.14 -8.84 -0.97
CA TRP A 158 26.24 -9.52 -1.66
C TRP A 158 25.71 -10.39 -2.80
N PRO A 159 26.50 -10.59 -3.88
CA PRO A 159 26.15 -11.56 -4.91
C PRO A 159 25.95 -12.95 -4.33
N GLY A 160 24.91 -13.66 -4.77
CA GLY A 160 24.56 -15.00 -4.29
C GLY A 160 23.62 -15.04 -3.07
N GLU A 161 23.40 -13.90 -2.39
CA GLU A 161 22.39 -13.81 -1.32
C GLU A 161 20.97 -13.91 -1.89
N SER A 162 19.99 -14.15 -1.01
CA SER A 162 18.58 -14.20 -1.40
C SER A 162 17.76 -13.25 -0.54
N VAL A 163 16.72 -12.66 -1.12
CA VAL A 163 15.84 -11.71 -0.42
C VAL A 163 14.39 -11.88 -0.87
N ALA A 164 13.46 -11.69 0.07
CA ALA A 164 12.03 -11.63 -0.18
C ALA A 164 11.53 -10.19 -0.04
N ILE A 165 11.02 -9.63 -1.13
CA ILE A 165 10.51 -8.26 -1.18
C ILE A 165 8.99 -8.32 -1.31
N LEU A 166 8.29 -7.94 -0.25
CA LEU A 166 6.84 -7.88 -0.20
C LEU A 166 6.34 -6.49 -0.61
N CYS A 167 5.43 -6.44 -1.56
CA CYS A 167 4.64 -5.25 -1.90
C CYS A 167 3.25 -5.39 -1.27
N LEU A 168 3.03 -4.65 -0.18
CA LEU A 168 1.72 -4.50 0.41
C LEU A 168 0.91 -3.55 -0.46
N VAL A 169 -0.22 -4.05 -0.95
CA VAL A 169 -1.18 -3.29 -1.76
C VAL A 169 -2.41 -3.07 -0.91
N GLU A 170 -2.73 -1.81 -0.66
CA GLU A 170 -3.96 -1.39 0.00
C GLU A 170 -4.76 -0.52 -0.98
N GLY A 171 -6.07 -0.41 -0.80
CA GLY A 171 -6.92 0.34 -1.70
C GLY A 171 -8.17 -0.44 -2.06
N ASN A 172 -9.16 0.28 -2.59
CA ASN A 172 -10.47 -0.28 -2.83
C ASN A 172 -10.99 0.13 -4.22
N PRO A 173 -11.18 -0.82 -5.15
CA PRO A 173 -10.74 -2.21 -5.09
C PRO A 173 -9.22 -2.36 -4.99
N MET A 174 -8.74 -3.50 -4.52
CA MET A 174 -7.32 -3.85 -4.63
C MET A 174 -6.92 -3.88 -6.12
N GLY A 175 -5.70 -3.42 -6.43
CA GLY A 175 -5.21 -3.39 -7.80
C GLY A 175 -4.30 -4.58 -8.14
N ASP A 176 -4.21 -4.87 -9.43
CA ASP A 176 -3.35 -5.93 -9.96
C ASP A 176 -1.88 -5.54 -9.85
N ILE A 177 -1.04 -6.46 -9.40
CA ILE A 177 0.37 -6.20 -9.11
C ILE A 177 1.23 -6.53 -10.33
N ARG A 178 2.24 -5.68 -10.55
CA ARG A 178 3.28 -5.87 -11.56
C ARG A 178 4.65 -5.44 -11.03
N TRP A 179 5.63 -6.33 -11.13
CA TRP A 179 7.03 -6.06 -10.80
C TRP A 179 7.85 -5.77 -12.04
N THR A 180 8.79 -4.85 -11.92
CA THR A 180 9.77 -4.52 -12.96
C THR A 180 11.14 -4.24 -12.33
N LYS A 181 12.21 -4.54 -13.07
CA LYS A 181 13.59 -4.22 -12.70
C LYS A 181 14.13 -3.13 -13.61
N SER A 182 14.91 -2.20 -13.06
CA SER A 182 15.49 -1.11 -13.86
C SER A 182 16.55 -1.58 -14.86
N VAL A 183 17.32 -2.61 -14.49
CA VAL A 183 18.41 -3.14 -15.33
C VAL A 183 17.94 -4.24 -16.28
N ASP A 184 16.85 -4.92 -15.95
CA ASP A 184 16.17 -5.87 -16.84
C ASP A 184 14.72 -5.41 -17.09
N PRO A 185 14.49 -4.55 -18.10
CA PRO A 185 13.15 -4.11 -18.47
C PRO A 185 12.25 -5.22 -19.02
N ALA A 186 12.82 -6.36 -19.46
CA ALA A 186 12.06 -7.51 -19.92
C ALA A 186 11.49 -8.32 -18.74
N PHE A 187 12.08 -8.18 -17.54
CA PHE A 187 11.55 -8.78 -16.33
C PHE A 187 10.16 -8.24 -16.00
N ASN A 188 9.17 -9.14 -15.98
CA ASN A 188 7.81 -8.83 -15.60
C ASN A 188 7.21 -9.99 -14.80
N LEU A 189 6.87 -9.71 -13.54
CA LEU A 189 6.15 -10.66 -12.67
C LEU A 189 4.83 -10.02 -12.25
N THR A 190 3.72 -10.68 -12.57
CA THR A 190 2.36 -10.20 -12.29
C THR A 190 1.66 -11.06 -11.24
N ASN A 191 0.67 -10.48 -10.55
CA ASN A 191 -0.23 -11.19 -9.62
C ASN A 191 0.47 -11.86 -8.43
N ASN A 192 1.69 -11.43 -8.10
CA ASN A 192 2.40 -11.90 -6.92
C ASN A 192 2.82 -10.72 -6.05
N ASN A 193 2.36 -10.69 -4.80
CA ASN A 193 2.70 -9.66 -3.84
C ASN A 193 4.15 -9.72 -3.39
N THR A 194 4.83 -10.88 -3.53
CA THR A 194 6.20 -11.06 -3.07
C THR A 194 7.13 -11.38 -4.24
N LEU A 195 8.14 -10.55 -4.44
CA LEU A 195 9.24 -10.84 -5.33
C LEU A 195 10.35 -11.56 -4.56
N TYR A 196 10.62 -12.81 -4.93
CA TYR A 196 11.76 -13.57 -4.42
C TYR A 196 12.93 -13.45 -5.39
N LEU A 197 14.04 -12.91 -4.91
CA LEU A 197 15.31 -12.91 -5.63
C LEU A 197 16.20 -13.96 -4.98
N SER A 198 16.41 -15.06 -5.69
CA SER A 198 17.36 -16.12 -5.32
C SER A 198 18.71 -15.85 -5.97
N SER A 199 19.80 -15.90 -5.21
CA SER A 199 21.16 -15.72 -5.73
C SER A 199 21.32 -14.42 -6.53
N VAL A 200 21.21 -13.28 -5.85
CA VAL A 200 21.29 -11.92 -6.41
C VAL A 200 22.54 -11.74 -7.28
N SER A 201 22.37 -11.17 -8.47
CA SER A 201 23.43 -10.90 -9.44
C SER A 201 23.82 -9.42 -9.45
N TYR A 202 25.13 -9.14 -9.44
CA TYR A 202 25.64 -7.78 -9.55
C TYR A 202 25.20 -7.08 -10.83
N GLU A 203 25.13 -7.79 -11.96
CA GLU A 203 24.79 -7.17 -13.25
C GLU A 203 23.30 -7.11 -13.52
N ALA A 204 22.50 -8.08 -13.04
CA ALA A 204 21.09 -8.17 -13.42
C ALA A 204 20.12 -7.56 -12.39
N ASP A 205 20.49 -7.53 -11.10
CA ASP A 205 19.56 -7.17 -10.02
C ASP A 205 19.85 -5.80 -9.39
N ARG A 206 21.01 -5.19 -9.67
CA ARG A 206 21.34 -3.86 -9.14
C ARG A 206 20.35 -2.80 -9.63
N GLY A 207 20.08 -1.81 -8.79
CA GLY A 207 19.26 -0.65 -9.15
C GLY A 207 17.83 -0.73 -8.62
N TYR A 208 16.90 -0.06 -9.30
CA TYR A 208 15.52 0.01 -8.83
C TYR A 208 14.72 -1.25 -9.16
N ILE A 209 14.07 -1.76 -8.13
CA ILE A 209 12.98 -2.74 -8.22
C ILE A 209 11.69 -1.95 -7.99
N THR A 210 10.76 -2.03 -8.94
CA THR A 210 9.50 -1.28 -8.88
C THR A 210 8.34 -2.24 -8.81
N CYS A 211 7.51 -2.07 -7.77
CA CYS A 211 6.17 -2.64 -7.70
C CYS A 211 5.18 -1.58 -8.21
N ALA A 212 4.41 -1.92 -9.23
CA ALA A 212 3.28 -1.14 -9.72
C ALA A 212 1.98 -1.88 -9.40
N SER A 213 0.93 -1.13 -9.07
CA SER A 213 -0.40 -1.70 -8.92
C SER A 213 -1.45 -0.82 -9.55
N LYS A 214 -2.37 -1.45 -10.29
CA LYS A 214 -3.40 -0.76 -11.08
C LYS A 214 -4.79 -1.28 -10.76
N ASN A 215 -5.73 -0.36 -10.58
CA ASN A 215 -7.15 -0.65 -10.58
C ASN A 215 -7.90 0.35 -11.49
N ARG A 216 -9.23 0.29 -11.51
CA ARG A 216 -10.08 1.19 -12.31
C ARG A 216 -10.00 2.68 -11.90
N TYR A 217 -9.40 3.00 -10.75
CA TYR A 217 -9.26 4.35 -10.21
C TYR A 217 -7.86 4.92 -10.36
N GLY A 218 -6.88 4.12 -10.82
CA GLY A 218 -5.55 4.60 -11.16
C GLY A 218 -4.47 3.53 -11.03
N GLU A 219 -3.24 3.95 -11.30
CA GLU A 219 -2.03 3.14 -11.17
C GLU A 219 -1.00 3.91 -10.35
N ASN A 220 -0.45 3.26 -9.33
CA ASN A 220 0.59 3.80 -8.47
C ASN A 220 1.79 2.86 -8.45
N THR A 221 2.92 3.38 -7.98
CA THR A 221 4.17 2.61 -7.87
C THR A 221 4.89 2.86 -6.56
N ALA A 222 5.54 1.83 -6.03
CA ALA A 222 6.56 1.93 -4.99
C ALA A 222 7.89 1.37 -5.51
N ARG A 223 9.01 1.96 -5.05
CA ARG A 223 10.36 1.62 -5.55
C ARG A 223 11.30 1.26 -4.42
N LEU A 224 12.11 0.24 -4.63
CA LEU A 224 13.22 -0.11 -3.74
C LEU A 224 14.52 -0.03 -4.53
N PHE A 225 15.56 0.54 -3.94
CA PHE A 225 16.90 0.52 -4.52
C PHE A 225 17.68 -0.68 -3.97
N LEU A 226 18.07 -1.61 -4.85
CA LEU A 226 18.88 -2.76 -4.50
C LEU A 226 20.35 -2.48 -4.83
N ARG A 227 21.16 -2.28 -3.80
CA ARG A 227 22.61 -2.11 -3.91
C ARG A 227 23.28 -3.48 -3.87
N VAL A 228 23.66 -3.99 -5.03
CA VAL A 228 24.47 -5.20 -5.10
C VAL A 228 25.95 -4.83 -5.06
N LYS A 229 26.70 -5.40 -4.11
CA LYS A 229 28.13 -5.15 -3.97
C LYS A 229 28.90 -5.80 -5.13
N SER A 230 29.93 -5.12 -5.61
CA SER A 230 30.79 -5.66 -6.68
C SER A 230 31.60 -6.85 -6.15
N PRO A 231 31.61 -8.00 -6.84
CA PRO A 231 32.41 -9.16 -6.42
C PRO A 231 33.92 -8.88 -6.50
N LEU A 232 34.36 -7.94 -7.33
CA LEU A 232 35.77 -7.59 -7.52
C LEU A 232 36.22 -6.41 -6.66
N SER A 233 35.36 -5.84 -5.80
CA SER A 233 35.70 -4.66 -5.01
C SER A 233 36.88 -4.89 -4.06
N PHE A 234 37.17 -6.14 -3.69
CA PHE A 234 38.32 -6.49 -2.85
C PHE A 234 39.67 -6.38 -3.59
N LEU A 235 39.68 -6.42 -4.93
CA LEU A 235 40.91 -6.38 -5.70
C LEU A 235 41.53 -4.98 -5.71
N THR A 236 40.71 -3.94 -5.73
CA THR A 236 41.18 -2.54 -5.78
C THR A 236 42.17 -2.20 -4.65
N PRO A 237 41.88 -2.46 -3.35
CA PRO A 237 42.86 -2.20 -2.30
C PRO A 237 44.09 -3.09 -2.40
N LEU A 238 43.97 -4.34 -2.85
CA LEU A 238 45.12 -5.24 -3.02
C LEU A 238 46.05 -4.78 -4.14
N VAL A 239 45.49 -4.31 -5.26
CA VAL A 239 46.25 -3.74 -6.37
C VAL A 239 46.95 -2.46 -5.91
N ALA A 240 46.27 -1.59 -5.15
CA ALA A 240 46.89 -0.39 -4.60
C ALA A 240 48.08 -0.72 -3.68
N ILE A 241 47.91 -1.66 -2.75
CA ILE A 241 49.00 -2.13 -1.87
C ILE A 241 50.15 -2.71 -2.71
N GLY A 242 49.84 -3.49 -3.74
CA GLY A 242 50.84 -4.04 -4.66
C GLY A 242 51.62 -2.93 -5.40
N CYS A 243 50.94 -1.92 -5.92
CA CYS A 243 51.56 -0.77 -6.57
C CYS A 243 52.49 0.00 -5.63
N GLU A 244 52.07 0.23 -4.39
CA GLU A 244 52.89 0.89 -3.37
C GLU A 244 54.15 0.08 -3.04
N ILE A 245 54.03 -1.24 -2.86
CA ILE A 245 55.19 -2.11 -2.60
C ILE A 245 56.18 -2.04 -3.78
N VAL A 246 55.69 -2.10 -5.02
CA VAL A 246 56.54 -2.00 -6.21
C VAL A 246 57.24 -0.63 -6.28
N ALA A 247 56.53 0.46 -6.01
CA ALA A 247 57.11 1.80 -5.98
C ALA A 247 58.22 1.92 -4.93
N ILE A 248 58.00 1.40 -3.72
CA ILE A 248 59.00 1.36 -2.65
C ILE A 248 60.22 0.54 -3.07
N LEU A 249 60.03 -0.63 -3.67
CA LEU A 249 61.14 -1.46 -4.16
C LEU A 249 61.96 -0.74 -5.23
N VAL A 250 61.32 -0.04 -6.17
CA VAL A 250 62.02 0.76 -7.19
C VAL A 250 62.83 1.87 -6.54
N ILE A 251 62.26 2.60 -5.57
CA ILE A 251 62.97 3.67 -4.84
C ILE A 251 64.20 3.11 -4.13
N VAL A 252 64.07 1.98 -3.44
CA VAL A 252 65.19 1.32 -2.76
C VAL A 252 66.28 0.91 -3.75
N VAL A 253 65.93 0.29 -4.88
CA VAL A 253 66.90 -0.11 -5.91
C VAL A 253 67.61 1.10 -6.51
N VAL A 254 66.89 2.17 -6.84
CA VAL A 254 67.48 3.42 -7.36
C VAL A 254 68.42 4.04 -6.32
N TYR A 255 68.03 4.05 -5.05
CA TYR A 255 68.86 4.54 -3.96
C TYR A 255 70.15 3.73 -3.81
N GLU A 256 70.07 2.39 -3.85
CA GLU A 256 71.23 1.52 -3.79
C GLU A 256 72.17 1.71 -4.99
N LEU A 257 71.62 1.87 -6.20
CA LEU A 257 72.40 2.17 -7.41
C LEU A 257 73.08 3.54 -7.31
N TYR A 258 72.38 4.54 -6.81
CA TYR A 258 72.94 5.87 -6.57
C TYR A 258 74.08 5.81 -5.54
N ASN A 259 73.86 5.14 -4.41
CA ASN A 259 74.85 4.99 -3.36
C ASN A 259 76.07 4.19 -3.83
N LYS A 260 75.87 3.13 -4.62
CA LYS A 260 76.97 2.37 -5.24
C LYS A 260 77.81 3.24 -6.16
N ARG A 261 77.19 4.08 -7.02
CA ARG A 261 77.92 5.05 -7.85
C ARG A 261 78.68 6.07 -7.00
N ARG A 262 78.06 6.59 -5.95
CA ARG A 262 78.70 7.54 -5.03
C ARG A 262 79.95 6.96 -4.36
N ARG A 263 79.89 5.70 -3.87
CA ARG A 263 81.06 5.03 -3.27
C ARG A 263 82.23 4.88 -4.25
N GLN A 264 81.95 4.55 -5.51
CA GLN A 264 82.99 4.44 -6.55
C GLN A 264 83.69 5.79 -6.85
N VAL A 265 82.99 6.92 -6.71
CA VAL A 265 83.59 8.25 -6.84
C VAL A 265 84.50 8.58 -5.66
N VAL A 266 84.17 8.12 -4.44
CA VAL A 266 84.96 8.36 -3.23
C VAL A 266 86.25 7.52 -3.20
N ASP A 267 86.22 6.26 -3.65
CA ASP A 267 87.41 5.40 -3.73
C ASP A 267 88.36 5.74 -4.90
N GLY A 268 87.93 6.59 -5.83
CA GLY A 268 88.69 6.97 -7.03
C GLY A 268 89.62 8.19 -6.86
N ASP A 269 89.54 8.90 -5.72
CA ASP A 269 90.21 10.18 -5.48
C ASP A 269 91.40 10.08 -4.50
N ASP A 270 91.90 8.87 -4.21
CA ASP A 270 93.09 8.67 -3.39
C ASP A 270 94.35 9.13 -4.15
N PRO A 271 95.08 10.16 -3.68
CA PRO A 271 96.30 10.61 -4.35
C PRO A 271 97.42 9.60 -4.11
N LYS A 272 97.98 9.06 -5.21
CA LYS A 272 99.27 8.38 -5.19
C LYS A 272 100.32 9.39 -4.71
N SER A 273 100.70 9.27 -3.44
CA SER A 273 101.86 9.97 -2.89
C SER A 273 103.11 9.17 -3.27
N GLU A 274 103.88 9.76 -4.18
CA GLU A 274 105.26 9.41 -4.54
C GLU A 274 106.23 10.19 -3.67
#